data_AF-D5VQM6-F1
#
_entry.id   AF-D5VQM6-F1
#
_cell.length_a   1.000
_cell.length_b   1.000
_cell.length_c   1.000
_cell.angle_alpha   90.00
_cell.angle_beta   90.00
_cell.angle_gamma   90.00
#
_symmetry.space_group_name_H-M   'P 1'
#
loop_
_entity.id
_entity.type
_entity.pdbx_description
1 polymer ?
#
loop_
_entity_poly.entity_id
_entity_poly.type
_entity_poly.pdbx_seq_one_letter_code
_entity_poly.pdbx_strand_id
1 'polypeptide(L)'
;MFGLEHLILILLVIAVALIIFRLTFKIIRYLAVNTIVGLILIGILNFLGIVNIKLTLINLLIVAIGGIVGVFILVLLNLIGLQ
;
A
#
# COMPACT_ATOMS: atom_id res chain seq x y z
N MET A 1 -31.30 21.17 -26.12
CA MET A 1 -32.15 20.36 -25.22
C MET A 1 -31.30 19.18 -24.76
N PHE A 2 -30.90 19.14 -23.49
CA PHE A 2 -30.24 17.94 -22.96
C PHE A 2 -31.31 16.85 -22.82
N GLY A 3 -31.20 15.78 -23.62
CA GLY A 3 -32.12 14.65 -23.56
C GLY A 3 -31.90 13.80 -22.32
N LEU A 4 -32.88 12.97 -21.98
CA LEU A 4 -32.85 12.06 -20.83
C LEU A 4 -31.58 11.17 -20.82
N GLU A 5 -31.05 10.83 -21.99
CA GLU A 5 -29.80 10.06 -22.11
C GLU A 5 -28.58 10.75 -21.46
N HIS A 6 -28.46 12.07 -21.57
CA HIS A 6 -27.33 12.81 -21.01
C HIS A 6 -27.41 12.90 -19.48
N LEU A 7 -28.63 13.02 -18.94
CA LEU A 7 -28.87 12.97 -17.49
C LEU A 7 -28.51 11.60 -16.90
N ILE A 8 -28.89 10.52 -17.59
CA ILE A 8 -28.56 9.14 -17.18
C ILE A 8 -27.05 8.91 -17.21
N LEU A 9 -26.36 9.37 -18.25
CA LEU A 9 -24.90 9.26 -18.35
C LEU A 9 -24.18 10.03 -17.24
N ILE A 10 -24.61 11.25 -16.93
CA ILE A 10 -24.03 12.06 -15.84
C ILE A 10 -24.25 11.36 -14.49
N LEU A 11 -25.46 10.82 -14.25
CA LEU A 11 -25.76 10.07 -13.03
C LEU A 11 -24.86 8.82 -12.90
N LEU A 12 -24.64 8.11 -14.01
CA LEU A 12 -23.78 6.94 -14.05
C LEU A 12 -22.32 7.29 -13.72
N VAL A 13 -21.78 8.37 -14.29
CA VAL A 13 -20.42 8.84 -14.02
C VAL A 13 -20.24 9.20 -12.55
N ILE A 14 -21.22 9.90 -11.96
CA ILE A 14 -21.18 10.26 -10.53
C ILE A 14 -21.23 8.99 -9.66
N ALA A 15 -22.09 8.02 -10.01
CA ALA A 15 -22.18 6.77 -9.28
C ALA A 15 -20.86 5.97 -9.32
N VAL A 16 -20.24 5.86 -10.48
CA VAL A 16 -18.93 5.20 -10.64
C VAL A 16 -17.84 5.95 -9.87
N ALA A 17 -17.79 7.28 -9.95
CA ALA A 17 -16.84 8.10 -9.22
C ALA A 17 -16.97 7.91 -7.70
N LEU A 18 -18.19 7.85 -7.17
CA LEU A 18 -18.45 7.58 -5.75
C LEU A 18 -17.97 6.20 -5.32
N ILE A 19 -18.18 5.17 -6.14
CA ILE A 19 -17.71 3.81 -5.86
C ILE A 19 -16.19 3.77 -5.81
N ILE A 20 -15.52 4.33 -6.82
CA ILE A 20 -14.05 4.39 -6.89
C ILE A 20 -13.50 5.16 -5.70
N PHE A 21 -14.08 6.31 -5.36
CA PHE A 21 -13.63 7.13 -4.24
C PHE A 21 -13.68 6.37 -2.90
N ARG A 22 -14.80 5.68 -2.63
CA ARG A 22 -14.92 4.85 -1.43
C ARG A 22 -13.92 3.71 -1.40
N LEU A 23 -13.66 3.09 -2.55
CA LEU A 23 -12.71 1.99 -2.65
C LEU A 23 -11.27 2.48 -2.42
N THR A 24 -10.89 3.59 -3.03
CA THR A 24 -9.59 4.24 -2.85
C THR A 24 -9.34 4.60 -1.39
N PHE A 25 -10.33 5.16 -0.69
CA PHE A 25 -10.18 5.51 0.74
C PHE A 25 -9.90 4.27 1.61
N LYS A 26 -10.54 3.15 1.29
CA LYS A 26 -10.31 1.87 2.00
C LYS A 26 -8.92 1.32 1.72
N ILE A 27 -8.46 1.41 0.47
CA ILE A 27 -7.11 0.97 0.07
C ILE A 27 -6.03 1.82 0.75
N ILE A 28 -6.17 3.15 0.76
CA ILE A 28 -5.21 4.05 1.42
C ILE A 28 -5.08 3.71 2.91
N ARG A 29 -6.21 3.47 3.59
CA ARG A 29 -6.20 3.07 5.00
C ARG A 29 -5.49 1.74 5.22
N TYR A 30 -5.74 0.76 4.35
CA TYR A 30 -5.06 -0.53 4.39
C TYR A 30 -3.55 -0.38 4.16
N LEU A 31 -3.15 0.41 3.17
CA LEU A 31 -1.75 0.69 2.85
C LEU A 31 -1.01 1.36 4.01
N ALA A 32 -1.66 2.33 4.67
CA ALA A 32 -1.10 3.02 5.83
C ALA A 32 -0.87 2.05 6.99
N VAL A 33 -1.87 1.22 7.33
CA VAL A 33 -1.73 0.22 8.41
C VAL A 33 -0.63 -0.79 8.09
N ASN A 34 -0.57 -1.29 6.85
CA ASN A 34 0.47 -2.21 6.41
C ASN A 34 1.88 -1.61 6.50
N THR A 35 2.00 -0.34 6.11
CA THR A 35 3.27 0.40 6.21
C THR A 35 3.70 0.56 7.66
N ILE A 36 2.78 0.95 8.56
CA ILE A 36 3.06 1.11 9.98
C ILE A 36 3.51 -0.21 10.60
N VAL A 37 2.74 -1.28 10.39
CA VAL A 37 3.05 -2.61 10.92
C VAL A 37 4.39 -3.10 10.40
N GLY A 38 4.65 -2.94 9.10
CA GLY A 38 5.89 -3.42 8.52
C GLY A 38 7.12 -2.58 8.86
N LEU A 39 6.97 -1.26 9.03
CA LEU A 39 8.02 -0.41 9.59
C LEU A 39 8.38 -0.79 11.02
N ILE A 40 7.37 -1.10 11.86
CA ILE A 40 7.60 -1.57 13.23
C ILE A 40 8.38 -2.89 13.19
N LEU A 41 7.97 -3.84 12.35
CA LEU A 41 8.67 -5.12 12.20
C LEU A 41 10.11 -4.95 11.73
N ILE A 42 10.36 -4.16 10.69
CA ILE A 42 11.72 -3.89 10.20
C ILE A 42 12.54 -3.16 11.28
N GLY A 43 11.95 -2.21 11.99
CA GLY A 43 12.60 -1.49 13.08
C GLY A 43 13.06 -2.44 14.19
N ILE A 44 12.20 -3.36 14.62
CA ILE A 44 12.53 -4.38 15.62
C ILE A 44 13.64 -5.30 15.10
N LEU A 45 13.51 -5.79 13.87
CA LEU A 45 14.49 -6.71 13.27
C LEU A 45 15.87 -6.07 13.08
N ASN A 46 15.91 -4.77 12.74
CA ASN A 46 17.14 -3.98 12.62
C ASN A 46 17.75 -3.70 14.00
N PHE A 47 16.92 -3.39 15.01
CA PHE A 47 17.38 -3.22 16.39
C PHE A 47 17.99 -4.50 16.99
N LEU A 48 17.42 -5.67 16.66
CA LEU A 48 17.95 -6.97 17.07
C LEU A 48 19.23 -7.39 16.31
N GLY A 49 19.65 -6.62 15.31
CA GLY A 49 20.83 -6.93 14.49
C GLY A 49 20.66 -8.13 13.55
N ILE A 50 19.43 -8.61 13.36
CA ILE A 50 19.12 -9.77 12.51
C ILE A 50 19.18 -9.38 11.03
N VAL A 51 18.79 -8.14 10.68
CA VAL A 51 18.82 -7.61 9.31
C VAL A 51 19.15 -6.13 9.29
N ASN A 52 20.08 -5.72 8.43
CA ASN A 52 20.51 -4.33 8.25
C ASN A 52 19.81 -3.66 7.05
N ILE A 53 18.48 -3.74 6.99
CA ILE A 53 17.72 -3.19 5.87
C ILE A 53 17.64 -1.66 6.00
N LYS A 54 18.20 -0.93 5.03
CA LYS A 54 18.02 0.53 4.94
C LYS A 54 16.57 0.88 4.59
N LEU A 55 15.99 1.83 5.32
CA LEU A 55 14.67 2.38 5.02
C LEU A 55 14.76 3.34 3.82
N THR A 56 14.72 2.77 2.62
CA THR A 56 14.61 3.52 1.36
C THR A 56 13.15 3.65 0.94
N LEU A 57 12.86 4.59 0.03
CA LEU A 57 11.50 4.76 -0.51
C LEU A 57 10.97 3.47 -1.14
N ILE A 58 11.84 2.69 -1.79
CA ILE A 58 11.50 1.42 -2.44
C ILE A 58 11.12 0.37 -1.40
N ASN A 59 11.92 0.23 -0.34
CA ASN A 59 11.65 -0.73 0.73
C ASN A 59 10.35 -0.37 1.46
N LEU A 60 10.08 0.93 1.65
CA LEU A 60 8.80 1.41 2.17
C LEU A 60 7.62 1.02 1.26
N LEU A 61 7.74 1.19 -0.06
CA LEU A 61 6.70 0.80 -1.02
C LEU A 61 6.45 -0.71 -1.01
N ILE A 62 7.50 -1.53 -0.96
CA ILE A 62 7.39 -3.00 -0.88
C ILE A 62 6.59 -3.40 0.36
N VAL A 63 6.87 -2.74 1.50
CA VAL A 63 6.16 -2.98 2.76
C VAL A 63 4.73 -2.43 2.72
N ALA A 64 4.51 -1.28 2.10
CA ALA A 64 3.19 -0.68 1.98
C ALA A 64 2.23 -1.57 1.16
N ILE A 65 2.72 -2.11 0.04
CA ILE A 65 1.95 -2.95 -0.87
C ILE A 65 1.84 -4.39 -0.33
N GLY A 66 2.94 -4.96 0.16
CA GLY A 66 3.02 -6.35 0.62
C GLY A 66 2.69 -6.57 2.10
N GLY A 67 2.63 -5.52 2.92
CA GLY A 67 2.45 -5.61 4.37
C GLY A 67 3.51 -6.50 5.03
N ILE A 68 3.05 -7.42 5.88
CA ILE A 68 3.90 -8.41 6.57
C ILE A 68 4.65 -9.28 5.56
N VAL A 69 3.99 -9.70 4.46
CA VAL A 69 4.65 -10.50 3.40
C VAL A 69 5.78 -9.71 2.74
N GLY A 70 5.58 -8.40 2.53
CA GLY A 70 6.62 -7.49 2.04
C GLY A 70 7.84 -7.44 2.96
N VAL A 71 7.62 -7.41 4.28
CA VAL A 71 8.71 -7.48 5.26
C VAL A 71 9.48 -8.81 5.16
N PHE A 72 8.77 -9.94 5.03
CA PHE A 72 9.42 -11.24 4.85
C PHE A 72 10.29 -11.28 3.59
N ILE A 73 9.83 -10.69 2.49
CA ILE A 73 10.63 -10.59 1.25
C ILE A 73 11.90 -9.78 1.49
N LEU A 74 11.81 -8.64 2.18
CA LEU A 74 12.99 -7.81 2.48
C LEU A 74 13.99 -8.55 3.38
N VAL A 75 13.50 -9.33 4.35
CA VAL A 75 14.36 -10.17 5.20
C VAL A 75 15.08 -11.23 4.36
N LEU A 76 14.38 -11.88 3.44
CA LEU A 76 14.99 -12.86 2.53
C LEU A 76 16.04 -12.20 1.61
N LEU A 77 15.75 -11.02 1.06
CA LEU A 77 16.70 -10.28 0.22
C LEU A 77 17.97 -9.91 0.98
N ASN A 78 17.85 -9.50 2.24
CA ASN A 78 19.00 -9.22 3.10
C ASN A 78 19.81 -10.48 3.39
N LEU A 79 19.15 -11.60 3.68
CA LEU A 79 19.81 -12.87 3.97
C LEU A 79 20.60 -13.41 2.77
N ILE A 80 20.16 -13.11 1.54
CA ILE A 80 20.85 -13.47 0.29
C ILE A 80 21.99 -12.48 -0.04
N GLY A 81 22.13 -11.38 0.71
CA GLY A 81 23.19 -10.37 0.54
C GLY A 81 22.89 -9.32 -0.54
N LEU A 82 21.64 -9.20 -1.00
CA LEU A 82 21.22 -8.22 -2.00
C LEU A 82 20.80 -6.87 -1.40
N GLN A 83 20.58 -6.80 -0.08
CA GLN A 83 20.17 -5.57 0.64
C GLN A 83 20.70 -5.50 2.07
#